data_AF-A0A3A4P9Q5-F1
#
_entry.id   AF-A0A3A4P9Q5-F1
#
_cell.length_a   1.000
_cell.length_b   1.000
_cell.length_c   1.000
_cell.angle_alpha   90.00
_cell.angle_beta   90.00
_cell.angle_gamma   90.00
#
_symmetry.space_group_name_H-M   'P 1'
#
loop_
_entity.id
_entity.type
_entity.pdbx_description
1 polymer ?
#
loop_
_entity_poly.entity_id
_entity_poly.type
_entity_poly.pdbx_seq_one_letter_code
_entity_poly.pdbx_strand_id
1 'polypeptide(L)'
;MDSLILGNGYLSMEYYGNANAHDPGVSVSVTREVIGFFKANPFLLVSEARLATLLCRPPELVYDAVRSLEESGLLARKFGKTLLGAGDNLAKAEL
;
A
#
# COMPACT_ATOMS: atom_id res chain seq x y z
N MET A 1 31.78 -48.03 10.54
CA MET A 1 31.47 -48.06 9.10
C MET A 1 30.11 -47.39 8.96
N ASP A 2 29.92 -46.20 8.45
CA ASP A 2 30.82 -45.22 7.83
C ASP A 2 30.11 -43.86 7.97
N SER A 3 30.84 -42.81 8.29
CA SER A 3 30.39 -41.43 8.13
C SER A 3 30.95 -40.91 6.82
N LEU A 4 30.14 -40.29 5.97
CA LEU A 4 30.60 -39.44 4.87
C LEU A 4 29.66 -38.24 4.71
N ILE A 5 30.25 -37.07 4.93
CA ILE A 5 29.73 -35.70 4.76
C ILE A 5 29.86 -35.28 3.30
N LEU A 6 28.93 -34.47 2.77
CA LEU A 6 29.10 -33.39 1.76
C LEU A 6 27.68 -32.98 1.32
N GLY A 7 27.23 -31.74 1.21
CA GLY A 7 27.81 -30.40 1.16
C GLY A 7 26.73 -29.48 0.55
N ASN A 8 26.74 -28.20 0.92
CA ASN A 8 25.87 -27.09 0.47
C ASN A 8 25.11 -27.23 -0.87
N GLY A 9 23.83 -26.80 -0.86
CA GLY A 9 23.09 -26.44 -2.07
C GLY A 9 21.71 -25.85 -1.78
N TYR A 10 21.61 -24.52 -1.76
CA TYR A 10 20.36 -23.76 -1.91
C TYR A 10 19.54 -24.27 -3.10
N LEU A 11 18.21 -24.34 -2.99
CA LEU A 11 17.17 -24.28 -4.04
C LEU A 11 15.85 -24.70 -3.39
N SER A 12 14.70 -24.04 -3.47
CA SER A 12 14.30 -22.75 -4.03
C SER A 12 13.07 -22.32 -3.25
N MET A 13 13.02 -21.05 -2.87
CA MET A 13 11.84 -20.40 -2.34
C MET A 13 10.82 -20.29 -3.47
N GLU A 14 9.97 -21.31 -3.62
CA GLU A 14 8.81 -21.25 -4.50
C GLU A 14 7.75 -20.38 -3.83
N TYR A 15 8.01 -19.08 -3.78
CA TYR A 15 6.94 -18.09 -3.65
C TYR A 15 6.15 -18.16 -4.94
N TYR A 16 5.20 -19.10 -4.98
CA TYR A 16 4.02 -18.96 -5.82
C TYR A 16 3.35 -17.66 -5.38
N GLY A 17 3.72 -16.57 -6.05
CA GLY A 17 3.03 -15.29 -6.01
C GLY A 17 1.62 -15.51 -6.51
N ASN A 18 0.75 -15.95 -5.61
CA ASN A 18 -0.68 -15.99 -5.82
C ASN A 18 -1.16 -14.54 -5.87
N ALA A 19 -1.06 -13.92 -7.04
CA ALA A 19 -1.41 -12.54 -7.31
C ALA A 19 -2.92 -12.24 -7.19
N ASN A 20 -3.72 -13.20 -6.70
CA ASN A 20 -5.18 -13.06 -6.60
C ASN A 20 -5.76 -13.54 -5.26
N ALA A 21 -4.94 -13.67 -4.21
CA ALA A 21 -5.50 -13.68 -2.87
C ALA A 21 -5.87 -12.23 -2.52
N HIS A 22 -7.14 -11.87 -2.71
CA HIS A 22 -7.74 -10.68 -2.11
C HIS A 22 -7.79 -10.89 -0.59
N ASP A 23 -6.61 -10.88 0.03
CA ASP A 23 -6.46 -11.01 1.47
C ASP A 23 -6.92 -9.67 2.08
N PRO A 24 -8.02 -9.67 2.86
CA PRO A 24 -8.55 -8.44 3.42
C PRO A 24 -7.53 -7.74 4.34
N GLY A 25 -6.55 -8.47 4.90
CA GLY A 25 -5.47 -7.90 5.69
C GLY A 25 -4.49 -7.06 4.87
N VAL A 26 -4.24 -7.43 3.61
CA VAL A 26 -3.36 -6.66 2.70
C VAL A 26 -4.01 -5.33 2.32
N SER A 27 -5.32 -5.30 2.05
CA SER A 27 -6.06 -4.07 1.75
C SER A 27 -6.09 -3.09 2.94
N VAL A 28 -6.28 -3.62 4.16
CA VAL A 28 -6.21 -2.83 5.40
C VAL A 28 -4.80 -2.26 5.61
N SER A 29 -3.75 -3.01 5.26
CA SER A 29 -2.36 -2.54 5.33
C SER A 29 -2.11 -1.38 4.38
N VAL A 30 -2.55 -1.47 3.11
CA VAL A 30 -2.36 -0.41 2.11
C VAL A 30 -3.12 0.87 2.51
N THR A 31 -4.32 0.73 3.07
CA THR A 31 -5.12 1.88 3.53
C THR A 31 -4.40 2.66 4.63
N ARG A 32 -3.79 1.96 5.60
CA ARG A 32 -2.98 2.57 6.66
C ARG A 32 -1.73 3.27 6.10
N GLU A 33 -1.08 2.68 5.10
CA GLU A 33 0.07 3.27 4.42
C GLU A 33 -0.29 4.57 3.70
N VAL A 34 -1.43 4.59 2.98
CA VAL A 34 -1.92 5.80 2.32
C VAL A 34 -2.21 6.91 3.33
N ILE A 35 -2.88 6.60 4.44
CA ILE A 35 -3.13 7.58 5.51
C ILE A 35 -1.81 8.10 6.09
N GLY A 36 -0.88 7.20 6.41
CA GLY A 36 0.43 7.55 6.95
C GLY A 36 1.21 8.47 6.00
N PHE A 37 1.15 8.19 4.70
CA PHE A 37 1.79 9.01 3.67
C PHE A 37 1.28 10.45 3.66
N PHE A 38 -0.04 10.66 3.66
CA PHE A 38 -0.62 12.01 3.67
C PHE A 38 -0.48 12.70 5.04
N LYS A 39 -0.43 11.95 6.15
CA LYS A 39 -0.10 12.54 7.48
C LYS A 39 1.33 13.09 7.49
N ALA A 40 2.28 12.36 6.90
CA ALA A 40 3.66 12.82 6.76
C ALA A 40 3.80 13.95 5.72
N ASN A 41 2.89 14.02 4.74
CA ASN A 41 2.94 14.96 3.61
C ASN A 41 1.60 15.69 3.41
N PRO A 42 1.14 16.53 4.37
CA PRO A 42 -0.23 17.05 4.39
C PRO A 42 -0.59 17.97 3.21
N PHE A 43 0.41 18.62 2.61
CA PHE A 43 0.21 19.57 1.50
C PHE A 43 0.60 19.00 0.13
N LEU A 44 1.01 17.72 0.08
CA LEU A 44 1.49 17.13 -1.15
C LEU A 44 0.31 16.74 -2.04
N LEU A 45 0.31 17.29 -3.26
CA LEU A 45 -0.59 16.88 -4.33
C LEU A 45 0.07 15.76 -5.12
N VAL A 46 -0.54 14.58 -5.13
CA VAL A 46 0.02 13.40 -5.79
C VAL A 46 -1.05 12.67 -6.61
N SER A 47 -0.70 12.19 -7.80
CA SER A 47 -1.60 11.31 -8.57
C SER A 47 -1.57 9.90 -8.01
N GLU A 48 -2.66 9.14 -8.18
CA GLU A 48 -2.74 7.76 -7.68
C GLU A 48 -1.62 6.86 -8.24
N ALA A 49 -1.29 6.99 -9.53
CA ALA A 49 -0.21 6.21 -10.14
C ALA A 49 1.16 6.49 -9.48
N ARG A 50 1.40 7.76 -9.12
CA ARG A 50 2.64 8.14 -8.42
C ARG A 50 2.61 7.71 -6.96
N LEU A 51 1.45 7.77 -6.30
CA LEU A 51 1.27 7.25 -4.95
C LEU A 51 1.57 5.74 -4.90
N ALA A 52 1.06 4.96 -5.85
CA ALA A 52 1.35 3.53 -5.94
C ALA A 52 2.85 3.23 -6.09
N THR A 53 3.53 4.04 -6.90
CA THR A 53 4.99 3.94 -7.06
C THR A 53 5.71 4.28 -5.76
N LEU A 54 5.30 5.33 -5.04
CA LEU A 54 5.93 5.76 -3.79
C LEU A 54 5.71 4.76 -2.63
N LEU A 55 4.57 4.09 -2.62
CA LEU A 55 4.26 3.06 -1.62
C LEU A 55 4.81 1.68 -2.02
N CYS A 56 5.39 1.53 -3.21
CA CYS A 56 5.80 0.24 -3.78
C CYS A 56 4.66 -0.80 -3.76
N ARG A 57 3.44 -0.36 -4.05
CA ARG A 57 2.23 -1.20 -4.04
C ARG A 57 1.61 -1.33 -5.44
N PRO A 58 0.88 -2.42 -5.71
CA PRO A 58 0.08 -2.56 -6.92
C PRO A 58 -0.91 -1.39 -7.06
N PRO A 59 -1.05 -0.80 -8.27
CA PRO A 59 -1.96 0.32 -8.49
C PRO A 59 -3.40 0.00 -8.09
N GLU A 60 -3.87 -1.22 -8.32
CA GLU A 60 -5.25 -1.63 -8.05
C GLU A 60 -5.59 -1.50 -6.57
N LEU A 61 -4.71 -1.97 -5.68
CA LEU A 61 -4.91 -1.89 -4.23
C LEU A 61 -4.86 -0.46 -3.72
N VAL A 62 -4.03 0.38 -4.33
CA VAL A 62 -3.93 1.79 -3.96
C VAL A 62 -5.17 2.55 -4.43
N TYR A 63 -5.71 2.22 -5.60
CA TYR A 63 -6.94 2.84 -6.11
C TYR A 63 -8.15 2.49 -5.25
N ASP A 64 -8.25 1.24 -4.82
CA ASP A 64 -9.31 0.81 -3.90
C ASP A 64 -9.21 1.51 -2.54
N ALA A 65 -8.00 1.55 -1.96
CA ALA A 65 -7.75 2.26 -0.70
C ALA A 65 -8.06 3.76 -0.81
N VAL A 66 -7.61 4.41 -1.89
CA VAL A 66 -7.89 5.83 -2.14
C VAL A 66 -9.39 6.07 -2.27
N ARG A 67 -10.11 5.23 -3.02
CA ARG A 67 -11.57 5.36 -3.17
C ARG A 67 -12.29 5.27 -1.84
N SER A 68 -11.96 4.28 -1.01
CA SER A 68 -12.55 4.15 0.33
C SER A 68 -12.26 5.35 1.23
N LEU A 69 -11.07 5.94 1.11
CA LEU A 69 -10.68 7.14 1.87
C LEU A 69 -11.35 8.41 1.34
N GLU A 70 -11.61 8.52 0.04
CA GLU A 70 -12.41 9.59 -0.54
C GLU A 70 -13.87 9.51 -0.10
N GLU A 71 -14.47 8.31 -0.12
CA GLU A 71 -15.84 8.07 0.38
C GLU A 71 -15.97 8.40 1.87
N SER A 72 -14.91 8.16 2.64
CA SER A 72 -14.83 8.51 4.07
C SER A 72 -14.53 10.00 4.32
N GLY A 73 -14.28 10.79 3.27
CA GLY A 73 -13.95 12.23 3.39
C GLY A 73 -12.55 12.53 3.93
N LEU A 74 -11.65 11.54 3.91
CA LEU A 74 -10.26 11.66 4.36
C LEU A 74 -9.32 12.16 3.25
N LEU A 75 -9.64 11.83 2.00
CA LEU A 75 -8.95 12.32 0.82
C LEU A 75 -9.91 13.11 -0.08
N ALA A 76 -9.37 14.05 -0.84
CA ALA A 76 -10.12 14.77 -1.85
C ALA A 76 -9.31 14.87 -3.15
N ARG A 77 -9.98 14.73 -4.29
CA ARG A 77 -9.40 15.06 -5.59
C ARG A 77 -9.43 16.56 -5.85
N LYS A 78 -8.29 17.10 -6.29
CA LYS A 78 -8.12 18.46 -6.78
C LYS A 78 -7.43 18.44 -8.14
N PHE A 79 -7.66 19.47 -8.96
CA PHE A 79 -6.98 19.72 -10.25
C PHE A 79 -6.79 18.46 -11.12
N GLY A 80 -7.87 17.90 -11.67
CA GLY A 80 -7.76 16.92 -12.74
C GLY A 80 -7.14 15.57 -12.36
N LYS A 81 -7.36 15.10 -11.11
CA LYS A 81 -7.02 13.77 -10.53
C LYS A 81 -5.83 13.73 -9.56
N THR A 82 -5.39 14.86 -9.02
CA THR A 82 -4.41 14.85 -7.90
C THR A 82 -5.14 14.69 -6.57
N LEU A 83 -4.58 13.87 -5.68
CA LEU A 83 -5.10 13.62 -4.34
C LEU A 83 -4.50 14.61 -3.35
N LEU A 84 -5.32 15.06 -2.41
CA LEU A 84 -4.96 15.89 -1.28
C LEU A 84 -5.53 15.29 0.01
N GLY A 85 -4.74 15.30 1.08
CA GLY A 85 -5.22 14.96 2.42
C GLY A 85 -6.18 16.02 2.96
N ALA A 86 -7.38 15.63 3.38
CA ALA A 86 -8.32 16.52 4.04
C ALA A 86 -7.85 16.75 5.49
N GLY A 87 -6.99 17.76 5.70
CA GLY A 87 -6.20 17.97 6.92
C GLY A 87 -6.91 17.75 8.25
N ASP A 88 -8.12 18.29 8.43
CA ASP A 88 -8.89 18.15 9.69
C ASP A 88 -9.39 16.72 9.95
N ASN A 89 -9.76 16.00 8.88
CA ASN A 89 -10.27 14.63 8.97
C ASN A 89 -9.11 13.62 9.04
N LEU A 90 -8.03 13.89 8.31
CA LEU A 90 -6.85 13.04 8.29
C LEU A 90 -6.07 13.09 9.61
N ALA A 91 -6.00 14.25 10.27
CA ALA A 91 -5.38 14.38 11.59
C ALA A 91 -6.14 13.57 12.66
N LYS A 92 -7.46 13.41 12.52
CA LYS A 92 -8.33 12.67 13.44
C LYS A 92 -8.47 11.19 13.10
N ALA A 93 -7.96 10.74 11.95
CA ALA A 93 -8.00 9.34 11.56
C ALA A 93 -7.05 8.52 12.46
N GLU A 94 -7.57 7.95 13.52
CA GLU A 94 -6.90 6.91 14.31
C GLU A 94 -7.42 5.55 13.85
N LEU A 95 -6.51 4.66 13.45
CA LEU A 95 -6.78 3.31 12.96
C LEU A 95 -5.93 2.29 13.71
#